data_AF-A0A1I6BUR5-F1
#
_entry.id   AF-A0A1I6BUR5-F1
#
_cell.length_a   1.000
_cell.length_b   1.000
_cell.length_c   1.000
_cell.angle_alpha   90.00
_cell.angle_beta   90.00
_cell.angle_gamma   90.00
#
_symmetry.space_group_name_H-M   'P 1'
#
loop_
_entity.id
_entity.type
_entity.pdbx_description
1 polymer ?
#
loop_
_entity_poly.entity_id
_entity_poly.type
_entity_poly.pdbx_seq_one_letter_code
_entity_poly.pdbx_strand_id
1 'polypeptide(L)'
;MEASFLLKNRPHIGEMKASNSGVTSHDNVQLDDIRERISTRIEGMRIMRSQRPDLVKAYGLRSHVVRTGKLSLGQAAERDFVLAWDKEKSELKRELKEYFRIRFNPDLELQQTVLQSIGFEPCKACGSI
;
A
#
# COMPACT_ATOMS: atom_id res chain seq x y z
N MET A 1 -8.68 -16.46 -43.88
CA MET A 1 -7.41 -17.11 -43.48
C MET A 1 -7.27 -16.84 -42.00
N GLU A 2 -7.60 -17.82 -41.14
CA GLU A 2 -7.53 -17.65 -39.69
C GLU A 2 -6.18 -18.15 -39.17
N ALA A 3 -5.45 -17.29 -38.47
CA ALA A 3 -4.20 -17.66 -37.82
C ALA A 3 -4.51 -18.36 -36.49
N SER A 4 -4.01 -19.60 -36.31
CA SER A 4 -4.13 -20.34 -35.05
C SER A 4 -2.79 -20.32 -34.30
N PHE A 5 -2.81 -19.74 -33.10
CA PHE A 5 -1.63 -19.70 -32.23
C PHE A 5 -1.65 -20.90 -31.26
N LEU A 6 -0.72 -21.84 -31.46
CA LEU A 6 -0.51 -23.01 -30.61
C LEU A 6 0.50 -22.68 -29.50
N LEU A 7 0.03 -22.03 -28.44
CA LEU A 7 0.86 -21.78 -27.25
C LEU A 7 1.06 -23.08 -26.47
N LYS A 8 2.31 -23.45 -26.18
CA LYS A 8 2.66 -24.64 -25.37
C LYS A 8 2.05 -24.62 -23.96
N ASN A 9 1.88 -23.42 -23.39
CA ASN A 9 1.15 -23.18 -22.14
C ASN A 9 -0.02 -22.24 -22.46
N ARG A 10 -1.10 -22.79 -23.01
CA ARG A 10 -2.31 -22.01 -23.27
C ARG A 10 -2.86 -21.57 -21.91
N PRO A 11 -3.04 -20.26 -21.64
CA PRO A 11 -3.69 -19.84 -20.41
C PRO A 11 -5.07 -20.49 -20.35
N HIS A 12 -5.43 -21.10 -19.23
CA HIS A 12 -6.78 -21.62 -19.02
C HIS A 12 -7.74 -20.42 -18.92
N ILE A 13 -8.26 -20.00 -20.06
CA ILE A 13 -9.13 -18.81 -20.20
C ILE A 13 -10.34 -18.89 -19.25
N GLY A 14 -10.81 -20.11 -18.93
CA GLY A 14 -11.90 -20.34 -17.98
C GLY A 14 -11.62 -19.95 -16.52
N GLU A 15 -10.35 -19.77 -16.15
CA GLU A 15 -9.92 -19.44 -14.78
C GLU A 15 -9.43 -18.01 -14.60
N MET A 16 -9.31 -17.22 -15.68
CA MET A 16 -8.99 -15.79 -15.58
C MET A 16 -10.22 -14.95 -15.20
N LYS A 17 -10.86 -15.29 -14.07
CA LYS A 17 -11.73 -14.35 -13.35
C LYS A 17 -10.85 -13.49 -12.44
N ALA A 18 -9.99 -12.68 -13.03
CA ALA A 18 -9.34 -11.62 -12.28
C ALA A 18 -10.38 -10.53 -12.04
N SER A 19 -10.76 -10.31 -10.78
CA SER A 19 -11.47 -9.09 -10.41
C SER A 19 -10.64 -7.91 -10.90
N ASN A 20 -11.29 -6.92 -11.51
CA ASN A 20 -10.64 -5.67 -11.87
C ASN A 20 -9.85 -5.15 -10.66
N SER A 21 -8.67 -4.57 -10.89
CA SER A 21 -7.77 -4.05 -9.86
C SER A 21 -8.38 -2.90 -9.01
N GLY A 22 -9.66 -2.58 -9.22
CA GLY A 22 -10.35 -1.42 -8.69
C GLY A 22 -9.91 -0.13 -9.38
N VAL A 23 -10.59 0.95 -9.01
CA VAL A 23 -10.12 2.32 -9.25
C VAL A 23 -9.52 2.80 -7.94
N THR A 24 -8.26 3.22 -7.94
CA THR A 24 -7.60 3.80 -6.78
C THR A 24 -7.43 5.30 -7.00
N SER A 25 -8.08 6.10 -6.16
CA SER A 25 -7.89 7.55 -6.13
C SER A 25 -6.63 7.87 -5.35
N HIS A 26 -5.81 8.78 -5.90
CA HIS A 26 -4.63 9.31 -5.23
C HIS A 26 -4.72 10.83 -5.23
N ASP A 27 -4.49 11.43 -4.07
CA ASP A 27 -4.42 12.88 -3.96
C ASP A 27 -3.06 13.37 -4.47
N ASN A 28 -3.05 14.48 -5.21
CA ASN A 28 -1.81 15.15 -5.58
C ASN A 28 -1.28 15.94 -4.38
N VAL A 29 -0.57 15.25 -3.50
CA VAL A 29 0.06 15.87 -2.34
C VAL A 29 1.45 16.38 -2.72
N GLN A 30 1.84 17.56 -2.20
CA GLN A 30 3.17 18.11 -2.43
C GLN A 30 4.23 17.22 -1.77
N LEU A 31 5.39 17.11 -2.42
CA LEU A 31 6.48 16.24 -1.97
C LEU A 31 7.02 16.66 -0.59
N ASP A 32 7.05 17.96 -0.32
CA ASP A 32 7.54 18.50 0.94
C ASP A 32 6.59 18.16 2.10
N ASP A 33 5.28 18.23 1.90
CA ASP A 33 4.29 17.81 2.90
C ASP A 33 4.44 16.32 3.26
N ILE A 34 4.69 15.46 2.25
CA ILE A 34 4.92 14.03 2.50
C ILE A 34 6.20 13.84 3.33
N ARG A 35 7.26 14.60 3.02
CA ARG A 35 8.53 14.52 3.75
C ARG A 35 8.37 14.95 5.21
N GLU A 36 7.62 16.01 5.47
CA GLU A 36 7.33 16.48 6.82
C GLU A 36 6.53 15.43 7.61
N ARG A 37 5.48 14.86 7.00
CA ARG A 37 4.69 13.78 7.62
C ARG A 37 5.54 12.56 7.97
N ILE A 38 6.39 12.11 7.03
CA ILE A 38 7.32 10.99 7.26
C ILE A 38 8.26 11.30 8.41
N SER A 39 8.85 12.51 8.44
CA SER A 39 9.80 12.92 9.48
C SER A 39 9.15 12.95 10.85
N THR A 40 7.97 13.57 10.96
CA THR A 40 7.16 13.61 12.17
C THR A 40 6.82 12.20 12.66
N ARG A 41 6.44 11.30 11.75
CA ARG A 41 6.08 9.92 12.10
C ARG A 41 7.29 9.11 12.56
N ILE A 42 8.44 9.26 11.91
CA ILE A 42 9.69 8.62 12.34
C ILE A 42 10.05 9.08 13.76
N GLU A 43 9.90 10.36 14.06
CA GLU A 43 10.19 10.87 15.40
C GLU A 43 9.19 10.37 16.45
N GLY A 44 7.89 10.37 16.13
CA GLY A 44 6.87 9.75 16.98
C GLY A 44 7.17 8.27 17.28
N MET A 45 7.59 7.52 16.27
CA MET A 45 7.99 6.12 16.43
C MET A 45 9.27 5.96 17.27
N ARG A 46 10.24 6.89 17.18
CA ARG A 46 11.41 6.88 18.05
C ARG A 46 11.02 7.09 19.51
N ILE A 47 10.08 7.99 19.78
CA ILE A 47 9.54 8.23 21.12
C ILE A 47 8.79 6.99 21.63
N MET A 48 7.94 6.37 20.82
CA MET A 48 7.27 5.11 21.22
C MET A 48 8.29 4.01 21.56
N ARG A 49 9.36 3.91 20.78
CA ARG A 49 10.44 2.94 21.02
C ARG A 49 11.21 3.21 22.31
N SER A 50 11.43 4.48 22.66
CA SER A 50 12.10 4.82 23.92
C SER A 50 11.22 4.57 25.14
N GLN A 51 9.89 4.70 25.01
CA GLN A 51 8.93 4.41 26.08
C GLN A 51 8.84 2.91 26.43
N ARG A 52 8.81 2.02 25.41
CA ARG A 52 8.71 0.56 25.59
C ARG A 52 9.68 -0.19 24.69
N PRO A 53 11.00 -0.10 24.96
CA PRO A 53 12.02 -0.73 24.13
C PRO A 53 11.94 -2.28 24.16
N ASP A 54 11.46 -2.83 25.28
CA ASP A 54 11.17 -4.25 25.50
C ASP A 54 10.17 -4.79 24.48
N LEU A 55 9.02 -4.13 24.34
CA LEU A 55 7.95 -4.56 23.44
C LEU A 55 8.35 -4.38 21.98
N VAL A 56 9.04 -3.28 21.64
CA VAL A 56 9.52 -3.07 20.27
C VAL A 56 10.59 -4.10 19.90
N LYS A 57 11.48 -4.48 20.80
CA LYS A 57 12.50 -5.51 20.53
C LYS A 57 11.87 -6.89 20.35
N ALA A 58 10.89 -7.25 21.17
CA ALA A 58 10.24 -8.56 21.12
C ALA A 58 9.24 -8.71 19.96
N TYR A 59 8.43 -7.68 19.72
CA TYR A 59 7.28 -7.74 18.81
C TYR A 59 7.36 -6.76 17.64
N GLY A 60 8.35 -5.87 17.59
CA GLY A 60 8.43 -4.83 16.57
C GLY A 60 8.43 -5.34 15.13
N LEU A 61 8.97 -6.53 14.85
CA LEU A 61 8.90 -7.18 13.52
C LEU A 61 7.67 -8.09 13.35
N ARG A 62 7.02 -8.48 14.44
CA ARG A 62 5.92 -9.45 14.49
C ARG A 62 4.58 -8.84 14.90
N SER A 63 4.46 -7.52 14.99
CA SER A 63 3.23 -6.82 15.39
C SER A 63 2.02 -7.17 14.53
N HIS A 64 2.22 -7.49 13.25
CA HIS A 64 1.17 -7.95 12.34
C HIS A 64 0.55 -9.31 12.78
N VAL A 65 1.31 -10.13 13.50
CA VAL A 65 0.85 -11.42 14.06
C VAL A 65 -0.09 -11.18 15.24
N VAL A 66 0.17 -10.14 16.02
CA VAL A 66 -0.72 -9.69 17.12
C VAL A 66 -2.02 -9.12 16.55
N ARG A 67 -1.93 -8.31 15.48
CA ARG A 67 -3.11 -7.78 14.77
C ARG A 67 -4.00 -8.89 14.19
N THR A 68 -3.39 -9.97 13.68
CA THR A 68 -4.13 -11.12 13.11
C THR A 68 -4.64 -12.10 14.18
N GLY A 69 -4.41 -11.84 15.46
CA GLY A 69 -4.85 -12.69 16.56
C GLY A 69 -4.08 -14.01 16.69
N LYS A 70 -3.01 -14.20 15.93
CA LYS A 70 -2.16 -15.40 15.97
C LYS A 70 -1.21 -15.41 17.17
N LEU A 71 -1.07 -14.28 17.86
CA LEU A 71 -0.29 -14.12 19.08
C LEU A 71 -1.09 -13.26 20.06
N SER A 72 -1.48 -13.85 21.19
CA SER A 72 -2.14 -13.14 22.28
C SER A 72 -1.11 -12.70 23.32
N LEU A 73 -1.10 -11.41 23.61
CA LEU A 73 -0.35 -10.84 24.72
C LEU A 73 -1.22 -10.93 25.98
N GLY A 74 -0.63 -11.35 27.10
CA GLY A 74 -1.36 -11.54 28.35
C GLY A 74 -1.85 -10.24 28.99
N GLN A 75 -1.20 -9.11 28.70
CA GLN A 75 -1.56 -7.80 29.21
C GLN A 75 -2.20 -6.92 28.12
N ALA A 76 -3.37 -6.36 28.42
CA ALA A 76 -4.12 -5.50 27.48
C ALA A 76 -3.31 -4.26 27.05
N ALA A 77 -2.63 -3.59 27.98
CA ALA A 77 -1.82 -2.41 27.68
C ALA A 77 -0.66 -2.70 26.70
N GLU A 78 -0.05 -3.88 26.79
CA GLU A 78 1.03 -4.28 25.88
C GLU A 78 0.49 -4.57 24.48
N ARG A 79 -0.69 -5.20 24.41
CA ARG A 79 -1.40 -5.41 23.15
C ARG A 79 -1.73 -4.09 22.47
N ASP A 80 -2.28 -3.14 23.20
CA ASP A 80 -2.66 -1.83 22.65
C ASP A 80 -1.43 -1.07 22.13
N PHE A 81 -0.32 -1.12 22.87
CA PHE A 81 0.95 -0.54 22.41
C PHE A 81 1.44 -1.20 21.10
N VAL A 82 1.44 -2.53 21.02
CA VAL A 82 1.91 -3.26 19.82
C VAL A 82 1.00 -3.00 18.61
N LEU A 83 -0.32 -2.85 18.83
CA LEU A 83 -1.27 -2.49 17.77
C LEU A 83 -1.07 -1.05 17.29
N ALA A 84 -0.85 -0.10 18.21
CA ALA A 84 -0.52 1.27 17.86
C ALA A 84 0.80 1.33 17.06
N TRP A 85 1.81 0.57 17.47
CA TRP A 85 3.07 0.43 16.73
C TRP A 85 2.88 -0.17 15.33
N ASP A 86 2.01 -1.18 15.18
CA ASP A 86 1.68 -1.76 13.87
C ASP A 86 1.00 -0.75 12.94
N LYS A 87 0.10 0.05 13.50
CA LYS A 87 -0.60 1.12 12.79
C LYS A 87 0.38 2.17 12.29
N GLU A 88 1.23 2.71 13.16
CA GLU A 88 2.23 3.72 12.78
C GLU A 88 3.18 3.22 11.69
N LYS A 89 3.64 1.97 11.77
CA LYS A 89 4.42 1.35 10.69
C LYS A 89 3.67 1.24 9.37
N SER A 90 2.38 0.93 9.42
CA SER A 90 1.55 0.77 8.23
C SER A 90 1.34 2.12 7.54
N GLU A 91 1.09 3.16 8.34
CA GLU A 91 0.99 4.54 7.87
C GLU A 91 2.31 5.04 7.28
N LEU A 92 3.43 4.79 7.96
CA LEU A 92 4.76 5.15 7.44
C LEU A 92 5.05 4.47 6.10
N LYS A 93 4.69 3.19 5.95
CA LYS A 93 4.84 2.47 4.66
C LYS A 93 3.98 3.08 3.57
N ARG A 94 2.76 3.53 3.89
CA ARG A 94 1.88 4.21 2.94
C ARG A 94 2.50 5.53 2.48
N GLU A 95 2.98 6.35 3.40
CA GLU A 95 3.63 7.63 3.09
C GLU A 95 4.92 7.45 2.29
N LEU A 96 5.75 6.45 2.62
CA LEU A 96 6.96 6.13 1.85
C LEU A 96 6.66 5.69 0.42
N LYS A 97 5.62 4.87 0.22
CA LYS A 97 5.17 4.49 -1.12
C LYS A 97 4.77 5.72 -1.94
N GLU A 98 4.01 6.62 -1.31
CA GLU A 98 3.55 7.85 -1.95
C GLU A 98 4.71 8.81 -2.25
N TYR A 99 5.66 8.95 -1.32
CA TYR A 99 6.90 9.70 -1.53
C TYR A 99 7.66 9.18 -2.75
N PHE A 100 7.89 7.87 -2.84
CA PHE A 100 8.60 7.28 -3.96
C PHE A 100 7.82 7.38 -5.27
N ARG A 101 6.49 7.27 -5.23
CA ARG A 101 5.62 7.48 -6.39
C ARG A 101 5.85 8.86 -6.99
N ILE A 102 5.80 9.92 -6.18
CA ILE A 102 5.96 11.30 -6.66
C ILE A 102 7.42 11.62 -6.99
N ARG A 103 8.36 11.24 -6.12
CA ARG A 103 9.79 11.58 -6.27
C ARG A 103 10.43 11.00 -7.53
N PHE A 104 10.06 9.77 -7.89
CA PHE A 104 10.62 9.06 -9.04
C PHE A 104 9.78 9.17 -10.32
N ASN A 105 8.61 9.81 -10.24
CA ASN A 105 7.76 10.05 -11.40
C ASN A 105 7.32 11.53 -11.42
N PRO A 106 8.27 12.49 -11.50
CA PRO A 106 7.96 13.92 -11.45
C PRO A 106 7.14 14.39 -12.67
N ASP A 107 7.30 13.73 -13.82
CA ASP A 107 6.61 14.07 -15.07
C ASP A 107 5.18 13.49 -15.14
N LEU A 108 4.79 12.70 -14.13
CA LEU A 108 3.48 12.07 -14.06
C LEU A 108 2.47 13.05 -13.46
N GLU A 109 2.03 14.00 -14.28
CA GLU A 109 0.91 14.87 -13.96
C GLU A 109 -0.40 14.07 -14.06
N LEU A 110 -0.90 13.60 -12.92
CA LEU A 110 -2.17 12.88 -12.80
C LEU A 110 -3.38 13.81 -12.91
N GLN A 111 -3.39 14.76 -13.84
CA GLN A 111 -4.53 15.66 -14.05
C GLN A 111 -5.69 14.98 -14.80
N GLN A 112 -5.47 13.79 -15.37
CA GLN A 112 -6.50 12.93 -15.95
C GLN A 112 -6.15 11.45 -15.67
N THR A 113 -7.08 10.53 -15.95
CA THR A 113 -6.74 9.10 -15.85
C THR A 113 -5.55 8.83 -16.76
N VAL A 114 -4.43 8.40 -16.19
CA VAL A 114 -3.17 8.08 -16.91
C VAL A 114 -3.43 7.21 -18.13
N LEU A 115 -4.43 6.34 -18.00
CA LEU A 115 -4.89 5.48 -19.06
C LEU A 115 -5.41 6.30 -20.26
N GLN A 116 -6.29 7.28 -20.05
CA GLN A 116 -6.76 8.15 -21.14
C GLN A 116 -5.63 8.95 -21.79
N SER A 117 -4.64 9.44 -21.02
CA SER A 117 -3.54 10.24 -21.58
C SER A 117 -2.58 9.43 -22.45
N ILE A 118 -2.52 8.10 -22.29
CA ILE A 118 -1.76 7.19 -23.18
C ILE A 118 -2.63 6.54 -24.26
N GLY A 119 -3.86 7.03 -24.48
CA GLY A 119 -4.78 6.53 -25.50
C GLY A 119 -5.49 5.23 -25.13
N PHE A 120 -5.53 4.86 -23.85
CA PHE A 120 -6.30 3.72 -23.38
C PHE A 120 -7.79 4.09 -23.35
N GLU A 121 -8.58 3.41 -24.18
CA GLU A 121 -10.03 3.50 -24.14
C GLU A 121 -10.59 2.59 -23.03
N PRO A 122 -11.52 3.07 -22.19
CA PRO A 122 -12.19 2.21 -21.23
C PRO A 122 -12.97 1.10 -21.94
N CYS A 123 -13.05 -0.05 -21.30
CA CYS A 123 -13.83 -1.21 -21.76
C CYS A 123 -15.26 -0.81 -22.14
N LYS A 124 -15.66 -1.00 -23.40
CA LYS A 124 -17.02 -0.64 -23.87
C LYS A 124 -18.14 -1.40 -23.17
N ALA A 125 -17.86 -2.58 -22.62
CA ALA A 125 -18.83 -3.39 -21.88
C ALA A 125 -18.94 -3.02 -20.39
N CYS A 126 -17.93 -2.33 -19.84
CA CYS A 126 -17.78 -2.16 -18.39
C CYS A 126 -17.36 -0.75 -17.94
N GLY A 127 -17.12 0.17 -18.87
CA GLY A 127 -16.65 1.54 -18.65
C GLY A 127 -17.69 2.62 -18.97
N SER A 128 -18.92 2.25 -19.31
CA SER A 128 -20.05 3.16 -19.33
C SER A 128 -20.52 3.40 -17.88
N ILE A 129 -20.08 4.53 -17.31
CA ILE A 129 -20.77 5.21 -16.22
C ILE A 129 -21.45 6.43 -16.83
#